data_AF-A0AAN7UI35-F1
#
_entry.id   AF-A0AAN7UI35-F1
#
_cell.length_a   1.000
_cell.length_b   1.000
_cell.length_c   1.000
_cell.angle_alpha   90.00
_cell.angle_beta   90.00
_cell.angle_gamma   90.00
#
_symmetry.space_group_name_H-M   'P 1'
#
loop_
_entity.id
_entity.type
_entity.pdbx_description
1 polymer ?
#
loop_
_entity_poly.entity_id
_entity_poly.type
_entity_poly.pdbx_seq_one_letter_code
_entity_poly.pdbx_strand_id
1 'polypeptide(L)'
;MTGHFEYDLPFRGEEFSYLPLEVAWQERPVCPPTQHLPQPTAPYFEGKLHDKKKEWEATSEYKMLQTLVASNPEFSRARKIFGIALGSMRATTEINRQNSTAQYCLLQSMGELIAKAAQSNEICCFAQDPDLSPPVIEALSNIGIQTIDDPQAFLDLDDTSVVITSAPNIPVMQIVTDLARPVAIMWHPPSENDKNILT
;
A
#
# COMPACT_ATOMS: atom_id res chain seq x y z
N MET A 1 -18.17 41.57 -10.48
CA MET A 1 -19.45 41.01 -10.01
C MET A 1 -19.35 39.50 -10.18
N THR A 2 -18.61 38.75 -9.35
CA THR A 2 -18.89 38.33 -7.97
C THR A 2 -20.34 37.87 -7.78
N GLY A 3 -20.58 36.57 -8.03
CA GLY A 3 -21.74 35.85 -7.54
C GLY A 3 -21.28 34.84 -6.50
N HIS A 4 -21.47 35.17 -5.23
CA HIS A 4 -21.42 34.24 -4.11
C HIS A 4 -22.64 33.32 -4.19
N PHE A 5 -22.45 32.01 -4.08
CA PHE A 5 -23.51 31.08 -3.69
C PHE A 5 -23.17 30.56 -2.30
N GLU A 6 -23.85 31.14 -1.33
CA GLU A 6 -23.98 30.71 0.04
C GLU A 6 -24.92 29.49 0.04
N TYR A 7 -24.43 28.33 0.46
CA TYR A 7 -25.28 27.17 0.72
C TYR A 7 -25.56 27.11 2.22
N ASP A 8 -26.78 27.49 2.58
CA ASP A 8 -27.40 27.26 3.88
C ASP A 8 -27.39 25.75 4.19
N LEU A 9 -26.75 25.38 5.30
CA LEU A 9 -26.90 24.06 5.91
C LEU A 9 -28.01 24.13 6.96
N PRO A 10 -29.13 23.40 6.78
CA PRO A 10 -30.04 23.17 7.90
C PRO A 10 -29.48 22.05 8.78
N PHE A 11 -28.72 22.43 9.82
CA PHE A 11 -28.50 21.58 10.98
C PHE A 11 -29.75 21.61 11.86
N ARG A 12 -30.51 20.50 11.91
CA ARG A 12 -31.26 20.05 13.10
C ARG A 12 -31.96 18.71 12.85
N GLY A 13 -31.66 17.74 13.72
CA GLY A 13 -32.43 16.52 13.88
C GLY A 13 -31.54 15.32 14.17
N GLU A 14 -31.34 15.01 15.44
CA GLU A 14 -30.74 13.75 15.87
C GLU A 14 -31.63 12.57 15.42
N GLU A 15 -31.11 11.76 14.49
CA GLU A 15 -31.36 10.33 14.39
C GLU A 15 -30.16 9.75 13.64
N PHE A 16 -29.23 9.10 14.35
CA PHE A 16 -28.17 8.32 13.73
C PHE A 16 -28.81 7.08 13.10
N SER A 17 -29.36 7.22 11.89
CA SER A 17 -29.69 6.09 11.04
C SER A 17 -28.37 5.56 10.47
N TYR A 18 -27.86 4.47 11.04
CA TYR A 18 -26.89 3.64 10.36
C TYR A 18 -27.52 3.18 9.05
N LEU A 19 -27.15 3.82 7.94
CA LEU A 19 -27.38 3.24 6.63
C LEU A 19 -26.46 2.01 6.54
N PRO A 20 -27.00 0.80 6.36
CA PRO A 20 -26.13 -0.34 6.04
C PRO A 20 -25.44 0.00 4.73
N LEU A 21 -24.11 0.15 4.79
CA LEU A 21 -23.28 0.23 3.60
C LEU A 21 -23.36 -1.15 2.93
N GLU A 22 -24.26 -1.32 1.96
CA GLU A 22 -24.22 -2.47 1.07
C GLU A 22 -22.98 -2.34 0.19
N VAL A 23 -21.89 -2.96 0.63
CA VAL A 23 -20.70 -3.15 -0.21
C VAL A 23 -21.08 -4.21 -1.24
N ALA A 24 -21.54 -3.76 -2.41
CA ALA A 24 -21.73 -4.62 -3.56
C ALA A 24 -20.34 -5.12 -4.01
N TRP A 25 -20.00 -6.34 -3.58
CA TRP A 25 -18.90 -7.08 -4.17
C TRP A 25 -19.29 -7.44 -5.60
N GLN A 26 -18.82 -6.68 -6.59
CA GLN A 26 -18.79 -7.20 -7.95
C GLN A 26 -17.82 -8.39 -7.95
N GLU A 27 -18.37 -9.59 -8.11
CA GLU A 27 -17.56 -10.75 -8.45
C GLU A 27 -16.72 -10.37 -9.68
N ARG A 28 -15.40 -10.31 -9.51
CA ARG A 28 -14.51 -10.10 -10.65
C ARG A 28 -14.83 -11.20 -11.65
N PRO A 29 -14.95 -10.89 -12.96
CA PRO A 29 -15.18 -11.92 -13.95
C PRO A 29 -14.13 -13.01 -13.78
N VAL A 30 -14.60 -14.23 -13.53
CA VAL A 30 -13.73 -15.42 -13.39
C VAL A 30 -12.96 -15.51 -14.70
N CYS A 31 -11.65 -15.24 -14.64
CA CYS A 31 -10.78 -15.40 -15.80
C CYS A 31 -11.00 -16.83 -16.35
N PRO A 32 -11.16 -16.99 -17.68
CA PRO A 32 -11.21 -18.33 -18.26
C PRO A 32 -9.96 -19.10 -17.81
N PRO A 33 -10.07 -20.42 -17.52
CA PRO A 33 -8.94 -21.21 -17.07
C PRO A 33 -7.80 -21.03 -18.06
N THR A 34 -6.71 -20.42 -17.57
CA THR A 34 -5.56 -20.11 -18.40
C THR A 34 -5.00 -21.45 -18.88
N GLN A 35 -4.92 -21.63 -20.20
CA GLN A 35 -4.23 -22.77 -20.81
C GLN A 35 -2.85 -22.93 -20.15
N HIS A 36 -2.47 -24.18 -19.86
CA HIS A 36 -1.31 -24.69 -19.11
C HIS A 36 0.05 -24.00 -19.36
N LEU A 37 0.18 -22.72 -19.04
CA LEU A 37 1.46 -22.10 -18.81
C LEU A 37 1.94 -22.52 -17.41
N PRO A 38 3.23 -22.85 -17.25
CA PRO A 38 3.78 -23.09 -15.93
C PRO A 38 3.48 -21.87 -15.06
N GLN A 39 2.86 -22.12 -13.91
CA GLN A 39 2.59 -21.06 -12.95
C GLN A 39 3.93 -20.48 -12.48
N PRO A 40 4.12 -19.15 -12.50
CA PRO A 40 5.34 -18.54 -12.00
C PRO A 40 5.63 -18.96 -10.55
N THR A 41 6.90 -19.27 -10.27
CA THR A 41 7.40 -19.70 -8.95
C THR A 41 7.95 -18.51 -8.16
N ALA A 42 8.27 -18.71 -6.87
CA ALA A 42 8.88 -17.65 -6.06
C ALA A 42 10.19 -17.09 -6.67
N PRO A 43 11.14 -17.90 -7.17
CA PRO A 43 12.34 -17.39 -7.84
C PRO A 43 12.06 -16.47 -9.05
N TYR A 44 10.95 -16.68 -9.76
CA TYR A 44 10.54 -15.78 -10.84
C TYR A 44 10.20 -14.40 -10.29
N PHE A 45 9.41 -14.33 -9.22
CA PHE A 45 9.00 -13.08 -8.60
C PHE A 45 10.16 -12.38 -7.90
N GLU A 46 11.06 -13.13 -7.26
CA GLU A 46 12.31 -12.60 -6.69
C GLU A 46 13.18 -11.93 -7.76
N GLY A 47 13.35 -12.58 -8.92
CA GLY A 47 14.08 -11.98 -10.04
C GLY A 47 13.46 -10.66 -10.49
N LYS A 48 12.12 -10.60 -10.57
CA LYS A 48 11.39 -9.36 -10.90
C LYS A 48 11.54 -8.28 -9.85
N LEU A 49 11.47 -8.63 -8.57
CA LEU A 49 11.70 -7.69 -7.46
C LEU A 49 13.13 -7.16 -7.48
N HIS A 50 14.11 -8.02 -7.72
CA HIS A 50 15.53 -7.63 -7.78
C HIS A 50 15.83 -6.68 -8.94
N ASP A 51 15.36 -7.01 -10.14
CA ASP A 51 15.54 -6.15 -11.32
C ASP A 51 14.84 -4.80 -11.11
N LYS A 52 13.59 -4.83 -10.61
CA LYS A 52 12.84 -3.60 -10.34
C LYS A 52 13.48 -2.76 -9.24
N LYS A 53 14.01 -3.37 -8.18
CA LYS A 53 14.72 -2.65 -7.10
C LYS A 53 15.93 -1.91 -7.64
N LYS A 54 16.72 -2.54 -8.51
CA LYS A 54 17.86 -1.85 -9.17
C LYS A 54 17.42 -0.65 -10.01
N GLU A 55 16.35 -0.81 -10.78
CA GLU A 55 15.78 0.29 -11.58
C GLU A 55 15.28 1.42 -10.67
N TRP A 56 14.52 1.09 -9.63
CA TRP A 56 13.99 2.02 -8.64
C TRP A 56 15.10 2.79 -7.92
N GLU A 57 16.15 2.11 -7.45
CA GLU A 57 17.24 2.74 -6.70
C GLU A 57 18.16 3.61 -7.57
N ALA A 58 18.08 3.47 -8.89
CA ALA A 58 18.76 4.37 -9.83
C ALA A 58 18.01 5.70 -10.06
N THR A 59 16.75 5.82 -9.62
CA THR A 59 15.92 6.99 -9.84
C THR A 59 16.32 8.20 -8.98
N SER A 60 15.85 9.38 -9.37
CA SER A 60 16.02 10.59 -8.56
C SER A 60 15.13 10.59 -7.31
N GLU A 61 14.00 9.92 -7.40
CA GLU A 61 12.97 9.72 -6.40
C GLU A 61 13.51 8.92 -5.22
N TYR A 62 14.30 7.87 -5.50
CA TYR A 62 14.99 7.15 -4.43
C TYR A 62 15.99 8.04 -3.67
N LYS A 63 16.72 8.93 -4.35
CA LYS A 63 17.63 9.88 -3.67
C LYS A 63 16.88 10.90 -2.82
N MET A 64 15.71 11.34 -3.29
CA MET A 64 14.81 12.19 -2.51
C MET A 64 14.31 11.46 -1.26
N LEU A 65 13.93 10.18 -1.39
CA LEU A 65 13.54 9.33 -0.27
C LEU A 65 14.68 9.19 0.76
N GLN A 66 15.90 8.95 0.31
CA GLN A 66 17.08 8.88 1.18
C GLN A 66 17.27 10.17 1.99
N THR A 67 17.14 11.32 1.33
CA THR A 67 17.29 12.62 1.98
C THR A 67 16.14 12.88 2.96
N LEU A 68 14.91 12.53 2.58
CA LEU A 68 13.73 12.66 3.44
C LEU A 68 13.89 11.85 4.74
N VAL A 69 14.29 10.58 4.63
CA VAL A 69 14.47 9.70 5.81
C VAL A 69 15.62 10.21 6.68
N ALA A 70 16.74 10.60 6.08
CA ALA A 70 17.90 11.06 6.84
C ALA A 70 17.69 12.41 7.53
N SER A 71 16.86 13.29 6.97
CA SER A 71 16.62 14.64 7.50
C SER A 71 15.46 14.73 8.49
N ASN A 72 14.62 13.69 8.59
CA ASN A 72 13.46 13.69 9.46
C ASN A 72 13.65 12.76 10.67
N PRO A 73 13.84 13.32 11.89
CA PRO A 73 14.12 12.54 13.09
C PRO A 73 12.94 11.66 13.53
N GLU A 74 11.70 11.92 13.08
CA GLU A 74 10.53 11.11 13.45
C GLU A 74 10.69 9.64 13.01
N PHE A 75 11.41 9.38 11.91
CA PHE A 75 11.68 8.00 11.46
C PHE A 75 12.53 7.19 12.45
N SER A 76 13.23 7.81 13.40
CA SER A 76 13.94 7.09 14.47
C SER A 76 13.00 6.34 15.43
N ARG A 77 11.72 6.76 15.49
CA ARG A 77 10.68 6.10 16.28
C ARG A 77 10.06 4.91 15.55
N ALA A 78 10.23 4.81 14.24
CA ALA A 78 9.60 3.77 13.46
C ALA A 78 10.13 2.39 13.84
N ARG A 79 9.24 1.42 13.96
CA ARG A 79 9.56 0.01 14.26
C ARG A 79 9.02 -0.96 13.22
N LYS A 80 7.94 -0.57 12.54
CA LYS A 80 7.26 -1.39 11.55
C LYS A 80 6.75 -0.55 10.39
N ILE A 81 6.75 -1.15 9.21
CA ILE A 81 6.21 -0.55 7.99
C ILE A 81 5.15 -1.48 7.43
N PHE A 82 3.98 -0.95 7.12
CA PHE A 82 2.89 -1.67 6.50
C PHE A 82 2.68 -1.19 5.07
N GLY A 83 2.84 -2.09 4.10
CA GLY A 83 2.33 -1.95 2.75
C GLY A 83 0.90 -2.47 2.68
N ILE A 84 -0.07 -1.57 2.50
CA ILE A 84 -1.49 -1.91 2.45
C ILE A 84 -2.02 -1.65 1.04
N ALA A 85 -2.60 -2.67 0.42
CA ALA A 85 -3.13 -2.62 -0.95
C ALA A 85 -2.07 -2.18 -1.98
N LEU A 86 -0.95 -2.90 -2.03
CA LEU A 86 0.12 -2.64 -3.01
C LEU A 86 -0.13 -3.33 -4.37
N GLY A 87 -1.22 -4.09 -4.47
CA GLY A 87 -1.68 -4.75 -5.67
C GLY A 87 -0.92 -6.04 -5.99
N SER A 88 -1.36 -6.69 -7.07
CA SER A 88 -0.88 -8.01 -7.44
C SER A 88 0.26 -7.99 -8.45
N MET A 89 1.39 -8.63 -8.12
CA MET A 89 2.45 -8.97 -9.09
C MET A 89 1.99 -9.94 -10.19
N ARG A 90 0.78 -10.47 -10.08
CA ARG A 90 0.11 -11.33 -11.06
C ARG A 90 -1.03 -10.64 -11.78
N ALA A 91 -1.16 -9.32 -11.67
CA ALA A 91 -2.16 -8.55 -12.40
C ALA A 91 -2.15 -8.89 -13.89
N THR A 92 -3.30 -8.80 -14.54
CA THR A 92 -3.47 -9.17 -15.96
C THR A 92 -2.65 -8.28 -16.88
N THR A 93 -2.58 -6.98 -16.58
CA THR A 93 -1.82 -6.00 -17.35
C THR A 93 -0.37 -5.90 -16.87
N GLU A 94 0.56 -5.70 -17.80
CA GLU A 94 1.98 -5.53 -17.47
C GLU A 94 2.21 -4.28 -16.62
N ILE A 95 1.50 -3.18 -16.92
CA ILE A 95 1.61 -1.92 -16.17
C ILE A 95 1.27 -2.14 -14.70
N ASN A 96 0.18 -2.85 -14.38
CA ASN A 96 -0.20 -3.10 -12.99
C ASN A 96 0.82 -4.00 -12.29
N ARG A 97 1.34 -5.04 -12.97
CA ARG A 97 2.42 -5.88 -12.40
C ARG A 97 3.67 -5.07 -12.08
N GLN A 98 4.07 -4.19 -12.99
CA GLN A 98 5.24 -3.32 -12.82
C GLN A 98 5.02 -2.33 -11.67
N ASN A 99 3.83 -1.73 -11.58
CA ASN A 99 3.46 -0.83 -10.50
C ASN A 99 3.48 -1.53 -9.14
N SER A 100 2.84 -2.68 -9.00
CA SER A 100 2.84 -3.45 -7.75
C SER A 100 4.25 -3.89 -7.36
N THR A 101 5.06 -4.35 -8.32
CA THR A 101 6.47 -4.69 -8.06
C THR A 101 7.25 -3.47 -7.53
N ALA A 102 7.08 -2.30 -8.16
CA ALA A 102 7.73 -1.07 -7.71
C ALA A 102 7.29 -0.64 -6.31
N GLN A 103 6.01 -0.83 -5.96
CA GLN A 103 5.47 -0.52 -4.64
C GLN A 103 6.06 -1.44 -3.55
N TYR A 104 6.25 -2.74 -3.83
CA TYR A 104 6.98 -3.63 -2.92
C TYR A 104 8.47 -3.27 -2.79
N CYS A 105 9.12 -2.85 -3.87
CA CYS A 105 10.49 -2.33 -3.80
C CYS A 105 10.57 -1.05 -2.94
N LEU A 106 9.59 -0.15 -3.04
CA LEU A 106 9.50 1.03 -2.17
C LEU A 106 9.35 0.62 -0.69
N LEU A 107 8.47 -0.35 -0.38
CA LEU A 107 8.31 -0.88 0.97
C LEU A 107 9.64 -1.42 1.52
N GLN A 108 10.33 -2.26 0.75
CA GLN A 108 11.62 -2.81 1.13
C GLN A 108 12.68 -1.72 1.35
N SER A 109 12.87 -0.84 0.37
CA SER A 109 13.85 0.24 0.43
C SER A 109 13.57 1.20 1.61
N MET A 110 12.30 1.47 1.92
CA MET A 110 11.95 2.29 3.08
C MET A 110 12.38 1.63 4.39
N GLY A 111 12.17 0.31 4.53
CA GLY A 111 12.63 -0.48 5.67
C GLY A 111 14.15 -0.38 5.86
N GLU A 112 14.90 -0.60 4.79
CA GLU A 112 16.36 -0.51 4.79
C GLU A 112 16.86 0.89 5.15
N LEU A 113 16.23 1.95 4.63
CA LEU A 113 16.61 3.33 4.90
C LEU A 113 16.34 3.75 6.34
N ILE A 114 15.17 3.39 6.88
CA ILE A 114 14.82 3.68 8.27
C ILE A 114 15.76 2.90 9.20
N ALA A 115 15.98 1.61 8.96
CA ALA A 115 16.90 0.78 9.75
C ALA A 115 18.30 1.40 9.79
N LYS A 116 18.82 1.80 8.63
CA LYS A 116 20.12 2.47 8.50
C LYS A 116 20.17 3.80 9.26
N ALA A 117 19.13 4.63 9.13
CA ALA A 117 19.07 5.93 9.80
C ALA A 117 18.97 5.80 11.33
N ALA A 118 18.21 4.82 11.82
CA ALA A 118 18.03 4.53 13.23
C ALA A 118 19.21 3.77 13.87
N GLN A 119 20.23 3.38 13.09
CA GLN A 119 21.30 2.46 13.52
C GLN A 119 20.73 1.20 14.18
N SER A 120 19.58 0.74 13.70
CA SER A 120 18.86 -0.42 14.20
C SER A 120 18.81 -1.48 13.11
N ASN A 121 18.91 -2.75 13.51
CA ASN A 121 18.79 -3.87 12.57
C ASN A 121 17.33 -4.33 12.36
N GLU A 122 16.35 -3.71 13.03
CA GLU A 122 15.03 -4.32 13.24
C GLU A 122 13.89 -3.38 12.85
N ILE A 123 13.74 -3.14 11.54
CA ILE A 123 12.48 -2.62 11.01
C ILE A 123 11.73 -3.77 10.36
N CYS A 124 10.59 -4.14 10.94
CA CYS A 124 9.73 -5.17 10.38
C CYS A 124 8.93 -4.58 9.21
N CYS A 125 9.05 -5.19 8.03
CA CYS A 125 8.26 -4.81 6.86
C CYS A 125 7.13 -5.81 6.65
N PHE A 126 5.90 -5.32 6.62
CA PHE A 126 4.70 -6.13 6.46
C PHE A 126 3.95 -5.76 5.18
N ALA A 127 3.35 -6.76 4.53
CA ALA A 127 2.45 -6.55 3.40
C ALA A 127 1.09 -7.18 3.67
N GLN A 128 0.03 -6.41 3.44
CA GLN A 128 -1.35 -6.88 3.46
C GLN A 128 -2.01 -6.55 2.13
N ASP A 129 -2.36 -7.59 1.38
CA ASP A 129 -3.14 -7.47 0.15
C ASP A 129 -3.90 -8.79 -0.11
N PRO A 130 -5.23 -8.76 -0.28
CA PRO A 130 -6.04 -9.98 -0.45
C PRO A 130 -5.73 -10.75 -1.75
N ASP A 131 -5.06 -10.12 -2.73
CA ASP A 131 -4.72 -10.74 -4.02
C ASP A 131 -3.33 -11.41 -4.02
N LEU A 132 -2.68 -11.56 -2.87
CA LEU A 132 -1.38 -12.24 -2.75
C LEU A 132 -1.48 -13.75 -2.91
N SER A 133 -0.72 -14.29 -3.86
CA SER A 133 -0.62 -15.73 -4.09
C SER A 133 0.58 -16.36 -3.37
N PRO A 134 0.56 -17.67 -3.03
CA PRO A 134 1.67 -18.35 -2.36
C PRO A 134 3.09 -18.11 -2.92
N PRO A 135 3.36 -18.18 -4.25
CA PRO A 135 4.71 -17.92 -4.76
C PRO A 135 5.14 -16.45 -4.62
N VAL A 136 4.19 -15.51 -4.57
CA VAL A 136 4.50 -14.10 -4.30
C VAL A 136 4.79 -13.89 -2.82
N ILE A 137 4.00 -14.52 -1.93
CA ILE A 137 4.23 -14.50 -0.48
C ILE A 137 5.63 -15.00 -0.14
N GLU A 138 6.04 -16.14 -0.73
CA GLU A 138 7.38 -16.70 -0.54
C GLU A 138 8.47 -15.75 -1.06
N ALA A 139 8.30 -15.18 -2.26
CA ALA A 139 9.25 -14.22 -2.82
C ALA A 139 9.40 -12.96 -1.95
N LEU A 140 8.29 -12.43 -1.40
CA LEU A 140 8.30 -11.29 -0.47
C LEU A 140 9.03 -11.65 0.83
N SER A 141 8.76 -12.83 1.39
CA SER A 141 9.45 -13.32 2.59
C SER A 141 10.97 -13.40 2.38
N ASN A 142 11.41 -13.86 1.20
CA ASN A 142 12.83 -14.00 0.87
C ASN A 142 13.57 -12.65 0.75
N ILE A 143 12.83 -11.55 0.54
CA ILE A 143 13.39 -10.19 0.54
C ILE A 143 13.12 -9.42 1.85
N GLY A 144 12.66 -10.10 2.89
CA GLY A 144 12.46 -9.51 4.23
C GLY A 144 11.11 -8.82 4.44
N ILE A 145 10.11 -9.09 3.58
CA ILE A 145 8.74 -8.59 3.74
C ILE A 145 7.85 -9.74 4.21
N GLN A 146 7.31 -9.62 5.42
CA GLN A 146 6.36 -10.59 5.95
C GLN A 146 4.94 -10.27 5.49
N THR A 147 4.24 -11.23 4.88
CA THR A 147 2.83 -11.05 4.54
C THR A 147 1.95 -11.34 5.76
N ILE A 148 0.89 -10.57 5.95
CA ILE A 148 -0.08 -10.73 7.03
C ILE A 148 -1.50 -10.76 6.48
N ASP A 149 -2.40 -11.41 7.21
CA ASP A 149 -3.80 -11.56 6.81
C ASP A 149 -4.56 -10.23 6.90
N ASP A 150 -5.58 -10.02 6.05
CA ASP A 150 -6.51 -8.89 6.15
C ASP A 150 -7.53 -9.16 7.27
N PRO A 151 -7.77 -8.25 8.26
CA PRO A 151 -7.30 -6.86 8.38
C PRO A 151 -6.18 -6.62 9.41
N GLN A 152 -5.25 -7.56 9.58
CA GLN A 152 -4.24 -7.52 10.65
C GLN A 152 -3.37 -6.26 10.64
N ALA A 153 -3.02 -5.72 9.47
CA ALA A 153 -2.27 -4.47 9.36
C ALA A 153 -2.99 -3.35 10.10
N PHE A 154 -4.31 -3.20 9.94
CA PHE A 154 -5.09 -2.16 10.60
C PHE A 154 -5.15 -2.35 12.11
N LEU A 155 -5.18 -3.59 12.58
CA LEU A 155 -5.20 -3.93 14.00
C LEU A 155 -3.86 -3.66 14.69
N ASP A 156 -2.76 -3.84 13.95
CA ASP A 156 -1.41 -3.69 14.48
C ASP A 156 -0.83 -2.28 14.31
N LEU A 157 -1.57 -1.33 13.72
CA LEU A 157 -1.10 0.05 13.59
C LEU A 157 -0.95 0.74 14.95
N ASP A 158 0.14 1.48 15.08
CA ASP A 158 0.43 2.32 16.23
C ASP A 158 1.23 3.57 15.84
N ASP A 159 1.65 4.35 16.83
CA ASP A 159 2.42 5.58 16.64
C ASP A 159 3.91 5.36 16.28
N THR A 160 4.33 4.10 16.16
CA THR A 160 5.66 3.69 15.66
C THR A 160 5.60 3.11 14.25
N SER A 161 4.43 3.14 13.63
CA SER A 161 4.19 2.55 12.31
C SER A 161 4.49 3.56 11.20
N VAL A 162 4.93 3.05 10.05
CA VAL A 162 4.92 3.78 8.77
C VAL A 162 3.96 3.03 7.83
N VAL A 163 3.13 3.76 7.10
CA VAL A 163 2.18 3.16 6.16
C VAL A 163 2.52 3.57 4.73
N ILE A 164 2.53 2.61 3.82
CA ILE A 164 2.64 2.81 2.38
C ILE A 164 1.38 2.23 1.73
N THR A 165 0.69 3.04 0.94
CA THR A 165 -0.51 2.60 0.21
C THR A 165 -0.63 3.35 -1.10
N SER A 166 -1.16 2.69 -2.13
CA SER A 166 -1.23 3.24 -3.49
C SER A 166 -2.55 2.88 -4.15
N ALA A 167 -3.33 3.91 -4.49
CA ALA A 167 -4.64 3.82 -5.11
C ALA A 167 -5.56 2.72 -4.50
N PRO A 168 -5.71 2.66 -3.15
CA PRO A 168 -6.57 1.65 -2.55
C PRO A 168 -8.03 1.90 -2.95
N ASN A 169 -8.79 0.82 -3.12
CA ASN A 169 -10.24 0.85 -3.34
C ASN A 169 -11.06 1.07 -2.05
N ILE A 170 -10.37 1.19 -0.91
CA ILE A 170 -10.94 1.50 0.41
C ILE A 170 -10.27 2.76 0.96
N PRO A 171 -10.90 3.48 1.91
CA PRO A 171 -10.36 4.73 2.44
C PRO A 171 -9.24 4.49 3.48
N VAL A 172 -8.14 3.84 3.07
CA VAL A 172 -6.99 3.48 3.94
C VAL A 172 -6.54 4.68 4.75
N MET A 173 -6.40 5.86 4.12
CA MET A 173 -5.97 7.08 4.81
C MET A 173 -6.89 7.44 5.98
N GLN A 174 -8.20 7.46 5.75
CA GLN A 174 -9.18 7.84 6.79
C GLN A 174 -9.17 6.82 7.92
N ILE A 175 -9.18 5.53 7.58
CA ILE A 175 -9.12 4.44 8.56
C ILE A 175 -7.85 4.55 9.40
N VAL A 176 -6.69 4.66 8.76
CA VAL A 176 -5.39 4.75 9.44
C VAL A 176 -5.33 5.96 10.36
N THR A 177 -5.81 7.13 9.93
CA THR A 177 -5.76 8.36 10.75
C THR A 177 -6.76 8.37 11.90
N ASP A 178 -7.85 7.61 11.78
CA ASP A 178 -8.86 7.46 12.83
C ASP A 178 -8.44 6.42 13.87
N LEU A 179 -7.77 5.33 13.43
CA LEU A 179 -7.29 4.26 14.31
C LEU A 179 -5.97 4.63 15.00
N ALA A 180 -5.05 5.26 14.27
CA ALA A 180 -3.68 5.49 14.72
C ALA A 180 -3.13 6.85 14.27
N ARG A 181 -1.95 7.21 14.79
CA ARG A 181 -1.17 8.39 14.36
C ARG A 181 0.24 7.94 13.99
N PRO A 182 0.40 7.20 12.87
CA PRO A 182 1.69 6.66 12.48
C PRO A 182 2.73 7.76 12.27
N VAL A 183 4.00 7.38 12.31
CA VAL A 183 5.16 8.24 12.03
C VAL A 183 5.02 8.94 10.68
N ALA A 184 4.59 8.18 9.67
CA ALA A 184 4.35 8.70 8.34
C ALA A 184 3.33 7.84 7.58
N ILE A 185 2.63 8.48 6.64
CA ILE A 185 1.81 7.80 5.65
C ILE A 185 2.27 8.27 4.27
N MET A 186 2.74 7.33 3.45
CA MET A 186 3.05 7.54 2.05
C MET A 186 1.89 7.05 1.21
N TRP A 187 1.26 7.98 0.50
CA TRP A 187 0.02 7.72 -0.21
C TRP A 187 0.09 8.22 -1.64
N HIS A 188 -0.26 7.34 -2.57
CA HIS A 188 -0.61 7.72 -3.93
C HIS A 188 -2.14 7.65 -4.10
N PRO A 189 -2.84 8.75 -4.39
CA PRO A 189 -4.29 8.74 -4.57
C PRO A 189 -4.72 7.99 -5.84
N PRO A 190 -5.90 7.34 -5.85
CA PRO A 190 -6.47 6.81 -7.08
C PRO A 190 -6.74 7.94 -8.09
N SER A 191 -6.54 7.66 -9.38
CA SER A 191 -6.78 8.64 -10.44
C SER A 191 -8.29 8.94 -10.57
N GLU A 192 -8.67 10.07 -11.18
CA GLU A 192 -10.10 10.40 -11.38
C GLU A 192 -10.86 9.34 -12.17
N ASN A 193 -10.18 8.60 -13.04
CA ASN A 193 -10.78 7.50 -13.80
C ASN A 193 -11.07 6.27 -12.92
N ASP A 194 -10.28 6.05 -11.87
CA ASP A 194 -10.46 4.92 -10.94
C ASP A 194 -11.60 5.16 -9.95
N LYS A 195 -11.97 6.44 -9.72
CA LYS A 195 -13.09 6.84 -8.86
C LYS A 195 -14.46 6.51 -9.47
N ASN A 196 -14.54 6.41 -10.79
CA ASN A 196 -15.78 6.17 -11.53
C ASN A 196 -16.17 4.68 -11.62
N ILE A 197 -15.42 3.78 -11.00
CA ILE A 197 -15.77 2.35 -10.91
C ILE A 197 -16.71 2.09 -9.70
N LEU A 198 -17.00 3.12 -8.89
CA LEU A 198 -17.80 3.02 -7.66
C LEU A 198 -19.11 3.86 -7.69
N THR A 199 -19.58 4.27 -8.87
CA THR A 199 -20.93 4.85 -9.09
C THR A 199 -21.69 4.01 -10.10
#